data_AF-A0A328B367-F1
#
_entry.id   AF-A0A328B367-F1
#
_cell.length_a   1.000
_cell.length_b   1.000
_cell.length_c   1.000
_cell.angle_alpha   90.00
_cell.angle_beta   90.00
_cell.angle_gamma   90.00
#
_symmetry.space_group_name_H-M   'P 1'
#
loop_
_entity.id
_entity.type
_entity.pdbx_description
1 polymer ?
#
loop_
_entity_poly.entity_id
_entity_poly.type
_entity_poly.pdbx_seq_one_letter_code
_entity_poly.pdbx_strand_id
1 'polypeptide(L)'
;MSRQIELAGKSGARYRYTPLEEERFLPPAGANYVIAEVTSEGATVVYAGETDNLASQSWRPALEAARKKYGEAKILTRLNVTRAVREAERVDLIEEHQPPMNQDRRG
;
A
#
# COMPACT_ATOMS: atom_id res chain seq x y z
N MET A 1 -5.90 17.13 -8.32
CA MET A 1 -6.55 15.83 -8.04
C MET A 1 -5.53 14.75 -8.29
N SER A 2 -5.10 14.01 -7.26
CA SER A 2 -4.21 12.87 -7.44
C SER A 2 -4.97 11.75 -8.16
N ARG A 3 -4.39 11.24 -9.25
CA ARG A 3 -4.98 10.15 -10.03
C ARG A 3 -5.02 8.89 -9.17
N GLN A 4 -6.20 8.28 -9.04
CA GLN A 4 -6.32 6.98 -8.38
C GLN A 4 -5.64 5.90 -9.23
N ILE A 5 -4.98 4.98 -8.54
CA ILE A 5 -4.33 3.80 -9.11
C ILE A 5 -5.21 2.60 -8.78
N GLU A 6 -5.61 1.85 -9.80
CA GLU A 6 -6.39 0.63 -9.65
C GLU A 6 -5.44 -0.57 -9.53
N LEU A 7 -5.60 -1.36 -8.48
CA LEU A 7 -4.86 -2.58 -8.22
C LEU A 7 -5.84 -3.76 -8.22
N ALA A 8 -5.49 -4.84 -8.92
CA ALA A 8 -6.27 -6.06 -8.94
C ALA A 8 -5.88 -6.97 -7.77
N GLY A 9 -6.86 -7.56 -7.10
CA GLY A 9 -6.64 -8.65 -6.15
C GLY A 9 -6.77 -10.02 -6.81
N LYS A 10 -6.27 -11.05 -6.13
CA LYS A 10 -6.27 -12.43 -6.62
C LYS A 10 -7.69 -12.96 -6.85
N SER A 11 -8.63 -12.49 -6.03
CA SER A 11 -10.07 -12.76 -6.09
C SER A 11 -10.76 -12.19 -7.35
N GLY A 12 -10.09 -11.32 -8.11
CA GLY A 12 -10.68 -10.55 -9.20
C GLY A 12 -11.26 -9.20 -8.76
N ALA A 13 -11.22 -8.87 -7.46
CA ALA A 13 -11.58 -7.55 -6.96
C ALA A 13 -10.65 -6.46 -7.49
N ARG A 14 -11.15 -5.22 -7.56
CA ARG A 14 -10.38 -4.03 -7.97
C ARG A 14 -10.40 -2.98 -6.88
N TYR A 15 -9.23 -2.59 -6.42
CA TYR A 15 -9.05 -1.65 -5.32
C TYR A 15 -8.45 -0.35 -5.85
N ARG A 16 -9.10 0.78 -5.54
CA ARG A 16 -8.62 2.10 -5.94
C ARG A 16 -7.85 2.75 -4.80
N TYR A 17 -6.57 2.96 -5.03
CA TYR A 17 -5.65 3.59 -4.11
C TYR A 17 -5.33 5.02 -4.54
N THR A 18 -5.08 5.89 -3.57
CA THR A 18 -4.67 7.27 -3.82
C THR A 18 -3.23 7.46 -3.35
N PRO A 19 -2.35 8.08 -4.15
CA PRO A 19 -1.04 8.51 -3.67
C PRO A 19 -1.19 9.37 -2.41
N LEU A 20 -0.45 9.00 -1.36
CA LEU A 20 -0.48 9.74 -0.10
C LEU A 20 0.48 10.92 -0.19
N GLU A 21 0.01 12.11 0.19
CA GLU A 21 0.88 13.27 0.40
C GLU A 21 1.48 13.20 1.81
N GLU A 22 2.75 12.83 1.90
CA GLU A 22 3.45 12.49 3.17
C GLU A 22 3.56 13.66 4.15
N GLU A 23 3.52 14.89 3.66
CA GLU A 23 3.67 16.12 4.47
C GLU A 23 2.34 16.66 5.00
N ARG A 24 1.21 16.08 4.61
CA ARG A 24 -0.11 16.53 5.06
C ARG A 24 -0.48 15.93 6.41
N PHE A 25 -1.43 16.59 7.08
CA PHE A 25 -2.14 16.00 8.21
C PHE A 25 -2.89 14.75 7.75
N LEU A 26 -2.52 13.62 8.35
CA LEU A 26 -3.11 12.33 8.05
C LEU A 26 -4.24 12.00 9.04
N PRO A 27 -5.33 11.36 8.59
CA PRO A 27 -6.44 11.03 9.46
C PRO A 27 -6.07 9.94 10.48
N PRO A 28 -6.59 10.00 11.72
CA PRO A 28 -6.45 8.94 12.71
C PRO A 28 -7.42 7.79 12.41
N ALA A 29 -7.28 7.18 11.24
CA ALA A 29 -8.19 6.16 10.73
C ALA A 29 -7.44 4.93 10.19
N GLY A 30 -8.13 3.79 10.25
CA GLY A 30 -7.66 2.56 9.64
C GLY A 30 -7.54 2.68 8.12
N ALA A 31 -6.48 2.12 7.56
CA ALA A 31 -6.21 2.16 6.13
C ALA A 31 -5.45 0.92 5.66
N ASN A 32 -5.76 0.49 4.45
CA ASN A 32 -4.82 -0.29 3.66
C ASN A 32 -3.81 0.65 3.01
N TYR A 33 -2.56 0.21 2.91
CA TYR A 33 -1.55 0.92 2.15
C TYR A 33 -0.73 -0.04 1.31
N VAL A 34 -0.30 0.47 0.16
CA VAL A 34 0.59 -0.20 -0.77
C VAL A 34 1.78 0.72 -1.00
N ILE A 35 2.98 0.15 -1.05
CA ILE A 35 4.16 0.82 -1.56
C ILE A 35 4.42 0.24 -2.94
N ALA A 36 4.55 1.10 -3.92
CA ALA A 36 4.71 0.70 -5.31
C ALA A 36 5.69 1.61 -6.06
N GLU A 37 6.40 1.03 -7.03
CA GLU A 37 7.02 1.80 -8.10
C GLU A 37 5.92 2.17 -9.10
N VAL A 38 5.68 3.46 -9.28
CA VAL A 38 4.62 3.95 -10.19
C VAL A 38 5.28 4.54 -11.43
N THR A 39 5.07 3.90 -12.57
CA THR A 39 5.57 4.32 -13.89
C THR A 39 4.40 4.74 -14.79
N SER A 40 4.71 5.14 -16.03
CA SER A 40 3.69 5.40 -17.06
C SER A 40 2.90 4.14 -17.47
N GLU A 41 3.46 2.95 -17.25
CA GLU A 41 2.88 1.66 -17.65
C GLU A 41 1.98 1.06 -16.56
N GLY A 42 2.15 1.48 -15.31
CA GLY A 42 1.35 0.98 -14.20
C GLY A 42 2.04 1.15 -12.84
N ALA A 43 1.54 0.40 -11.87
CA ALA A 43 2.12 0.35 -10.53
C ALA A 43 2.59 -1.08 -10.22
N THR A 44 3.88 -1.22 -9.91
CA THR A 44 4.46 -2.47 -9.44
C THR A 44 4.45 -2.45 -7.91
N VAL A 45 3.61 -3.28 -7.31
CA VAL A 45 3.47 -3.39 -5.85
C VAL A 45 4.72 -4.04 -5.26
N VAL A 46 5.46 -3.30 -4.43
CA VAL A 46 6.66 -3.81 -3.74
C VAL A 46 6.36 -4.22 -2.30
N TYR A 47 5.34 -3.63 -1.69
CA TYR A 47 4.84 -3.98 -0.36
C TYR A 47 3.35 -3.67 -0.21
N ALA A 48 2.60 -4.53 0.48
CA ALA A 48 1.21 -4.32 0.88
C ALA A 48 1.06 -4.46 2.40
N GLY A 49 0.32 -3.54 3.01
CA GLY A 49 0.15 -3.48 4.45
C GLY A 49 -1.17 -2.85 4.87
N GLU A 50 -1.36 -2.77 6.18
CA GLU A 50 -2.48 -2.09 6.80
C GLU A 50 -2.03 -1.37 8.07
N THR A 51 -2.85 -0.43 8.53
CA THR A 51 -2.69 0.25 9.81
C THR A 51 -4.06 0.53 10.40
N ASP A 52 -4.16 0.54 11.74
CA ASP A 52 -5.35 1.00 12.46
C ASP A 52 -5.39 2.53 12.59
N ASN A 53 -4.26 3.20 12.34
CA ASN A 53 -4.11 4.64 12.45
C ASN A 53 -3.11 5.16 11.42
N LEU A 54 -3.60 5.78 10.34
CA LEU A 54 -2.76 6.34 9.29
C LEU A 54 -1.88 7.51 9.80
N ALA A 55 -2.34 8.27 10.78
CA ALA A 55 -1.57 9.34 11.43
C ALA A 55 -0.34 8.84 12.22
N SER A 56 -0.31 7.57 12.62
CA SER A 56 0.86 6.97 13.28
C SER A 56 2.07 6.84 12.36
N GLN A 57 1.86 6.88 11.03
CA GLN A 57 2.92 6.82 10.02
C GLN A 57 3.82 5.57 10.13
N SER A 58 3.28 4.48 10.67
CA SER A 58 3.97 3.18 10.82
C SER A 58 4.48 2.57 9.50
N TRP A 59 4.02 3.09 8.36
CA TRP A 59 4.45 2.72 7.01
C TRP A 59 5.79 3.37 6.59
N ARG A 60 6.24 4.44 7.25
CA ARG A 60 7.46 5.19 6.85
C ARG A 60 8.71 4.32 6.75
N PRO A 61 9.05 3.46 7.73
CA PRO A 61 10.25 2.64 7.62
C PRO A 61 10.24 1.70 6.41
N ALA A 62 9.07 1.14 6.08
CA ALA A 62 8.91 0.29 4.90
C ALA A 62 9.07 1.10 3.61
N LEU A 63 8.55 2.33 3.56
CA LEU A 63 8.71 3.22 2.41
C LEU A 63 10.17 3.63 2.21
N GLU A 64 10.88 3.98 3.27
CA GLU A 64 12.31 4.30 3.19
C GLU A 64 13.14 3.11 2.70
N ALA A 65 12.86 1.90 3.21
CA ALA A 65 13.50 0.68 2.75
C ALA A 65 13.20 0.39 1.26
N ALA A 66 11.95 0.59 0.84
CA ALA A 66 11.55 0.44 -0.55
C ALA A 66 12.27 1.45 -1.45
N ARG A 67 12.36 2.72 -1.04
CA ARG A 67 13.06 3.75 -1.80
C ARG A 67 14.55 3.45 -1.99
N LYS A 68 15.19 2.89 -0.96
CA LYS A 68 16.60 2.46 -1.05
C LYS A 68 16.81 1.31 -2.04
N LYS A 69 15.85 0.39 -2.18
CA LYS A 69 15.98 -0.82 -3.00
C LYS A 69 15.42 -0.67 -4.43
N TYR A 70 14.39 0.16 -4.59
CA TYR A 70 13.58 0.28 -5.79
C TYR A 70 13.46 1.72 -6.32
N GLY A 71 14.17 2.70 -5.75
CA GLY A 71 14.17 4.08 -6.27
C GLY A 71 12.93 4.88 -5.90
N GLU A 72 12.18 5.41 -6.86
CA GLU A 72 11.03 6.33 -6.64
C GLU A 72 9.75 5.63 -6.15
N ALA A 73 9.88 4.77 -5.14
CA ALA A 73 8.75 4.12 -4.51
C ALA A 73 7.81 5.15 -3.85
N LYS A 74 6.51 4.98 -4.10
CA LYS A 74 5.42 5.82 -3.59
C LYS A 74 4.54 5.01 -2.67
N ILE A 75 4.04 5.65 -1.61
CA ILE A 75 2.97 5.09 -0.80
C ILE A 75 1.61 5.50 -1.38
N LEU A 76 0.75 4.51 -1.51
CA LEU A 76 -0.63 4.62 -1.95
C LEU A 76 -1.51 4.15 -0.79
N THR A 77 -2.64 4.82 -0.56
CA THR A 77 -3.54 4.49 0.56
C THR A 77 -4.99 4.35 0.13
N ARG A 78 -5.72 3.54 0.88
CA ARG A 78 -7.17 3.41 0.81
C ARG A 78 -7.71 3.36 2.24
N LEU A 79 -8.53 4.34 2.61
CA LEU A 79 -9.16 4.36 3.94
C LEU A 79 -10.17 3.23 4.05
N ASN A 80 -10.09 2.50 5.15
CA ASN A 80 -10.94 1.34 5.38
C ASN A 80 -11.08 1.12 6.88
N VAL A 81 -12.29 1.32 7.41
CA VAL A 81 -12.52 1.36 8.86
C VAL A 81 -12.56 -0.03 9.49
N THR A 82 -12.98 -1.05 8.73
CA THR A 82 -13.15 -2.43 9.21
C THR A 82 -11.87 -3.24 9.07
N ARG A 83 -11.34 -3.73 10.19
CA ARG A 83 -10.12 -4.55 10.22
C ARG A 83 -10.20 -5.80 9.36
N ALA A 84 -11.31 -6.54 9.44
CA ALA A 84 -11.51 -7.75 8.64
C ALA A 84 -11.43 -7.48 7.12
N VAL A 85 -11.95 -6.32 6.67
CA VAL A 85 -11.86 -5.92 5.25
C VAL A 85 -10.41 -5.55 4.90
N ARG A 86 -9.70 -4.86 5.79
CA ARG A 86 -8.29 -4.54 5.57
C ARG A 86 -7.42 -5.78 5.45
N GLU A 87 -7.60 -6.75 6.34
CA GLU A 87 -6.87 -8.01 6.34
C GLU A 87 -7.15 -8.81 5.06
N ALA A 88 -8.42 -8.94 4.66
CA ALA A 88 -8.81 -9.62 3.43
C ALA A 88 -8.21 -8.94 2.19
N GLU A 89 -8.33 -7.62 2.07
CA GLU A 89 -7.75 -6.85 0.95
C GLU A 89 -6.22 -6.98 0.89
N ARG A 90 -5.54 -6.93 2.04
CA ARG A 90 -4.08 -7.09 2.12
C ARG A 90 -3.65 -8.48 1.62
N VAL A 91 -4.31 -9.54 2.09
CA VAL A 91 -4.01 -10.92 1.67
C VAL A 91 -4.24 -11.06 0.17
N ASP A 92 -5.36 -10.57 -0.33
CA ASP A 92 -5.73 -10.63 -1.75
C ASP A 92 -4.71 -9.94 -2.67
N LEU A 93 -4.19 -8.78 -2.26
CA LEU A 93 -3.12 -8.08 -2.98
C LEU A 93 -1.76 -8.78 -2.89
N ILE A 94 -1.42 -9.36 -1.73
CA ILE A 94 -0.18 -10.12 -1.56
C ILE A 94 -0.19 -11.37 -2.44
N GLU A 95 -1.32 -12.07 -2.52
CA GLU A 95 -1.46 -13.28 -3.33
C GLU A 95 -1.34 -13.00 -4.83
N GLU A 96 -1.91 -11.89 -5.31
CA GLU A 96 -1.86 -11.51 -6.72
C GLU A 96 -0.50 -10.97 -7.14
N HIS A 97 0.05 -10.03 -6.37
CA HIS A 97 1.26 -9.30 -6.78
C HIS A 97 2.56 -9.92 -6.27
N GLN A 98 2.48 -10.85 -5.31
CA GLN A 98 3.64 -11.47 -4.64
C GLN A 98 4.73 -10.45 -4.28
N PRO A 99 4.43 -9.38 -3.50
CA PRO A 99 5.34 -8.27 -3.34
C PRO A 99 6.62 -8.71 -2.62
N PRO A 100 7.82 -8.41 -3.16
CA PRO A 100 9.08 -8.94 -2.64
C PRO A 100 9.33 -8.57 -1.18
N MET A 101 8.94 -7.37 -0.75
CA MET A 101 9.19 -6.93 0.64
C MET A 101 8.18 -7.50 1.65
N ASN A 102 7.10 -8.15 1.21
CA ASN A 102 6.21 -8.90 2.11
C ASN A 102 6.76 -10.28 2.45
N GLN A 103 7.64 -10.83 1.60
CA GLN A 103 8.23 -12.15 1.78
C GLN A 103 9.44 -12.12 2.72
N ASP A 104 10.21 -11.03 2.73
CA ASP A 104 11.38 -10.80 3.61
C ASP A 104 11.03 -10.78 5.12
N ARG A 105 9.74 -10.76 5.51
CA ARG A 105 9.29 -10.85 6.90
C ARG A 105 9.03 -12.27 7.41
N ARG A 106 9.25 -13.31 6.59
CA ARG A 106 9.22 -14.72 7.04
C ARG A 106 10.60 -15.23 7.47
N GLY A 107 11.36 -14.39 8.18
CA GLY A 107 12.63 -14.73 8.84
C GLY A 107 12.44 -14.82 10.34
#